data_AF-A0A9D0M6A1-F1
#
_entry.id   AF-A0A9D0M6A1-F1
#
_cell.length_a   1.000
_cell.length_b   1.000
_cell.length_c   1.000
_cell.angle_alpha   90.00
_cell.angle_beta   90.00
_cell.angle_gamma   90.00
#
_symmetry.space_group_name_H-M   'P 1'
#
loop_
_entity.id
_entity.type
_entity.pdbx_description
1 polymer ?
#
loop_
_entity_poly.entity_id
_entity_poly.type
_entity_poly.pdbx_seq_one_letter_code
_entity_poly.pdbx_strand_id
1 'polypeptide(L)'
;MNPQHCRQLIQKMATGSPSEKEKAREKFRQFPLTGYTKTLLLCEAPYFNDADLMKAVLEKLSCCPLTQRDHVRLKRALHHWSQTEPRAFKGFSRYLEAIRKKNPDQVLNQ
;
A
#
# COMPACT_ATOMS: atom_id res chain seq x y z
N MET A 1 8.85 -10.86 -12.42
CA MET A 1 8.26 -10.88 -11.05
C MET A 1 6.75 -10.94 -11.19
N ASN A 2 6.02 -11.78 -10.43
CA ASN A 2 4.60 -12.06 -10.67
C ASN A 2 3.65 -11.18 -9.80
N PRO A 3 2.86 -10.27 -10.40
CA PRO A 3 1.80 -9.47 -9.75
C PRO A 3 0.79 -10.27 -8.92
N GLN A 4 0.44 -11.47 -9.36
CA GLN A 4 -0.57 -12.31 -8.72
C GLN A 4 -0.12 -12.74 -7.33
N HIS A 5 1.19 -13.02 -7.14
CA HIS A 5 1.71 -13.34 -5.82
C HIS A 5 1.58 -12.16 -4.85
N CYS A 6 1.78 -10.93 -5.32
CA CYS A 6 1.59 -9.74 -4.49
C CYS A 6 0.11 -9.60 -4.06
N ARG A 7 -0.84 -9.78 -4.99
CA ARG A 7 -2.27 -9.78 -4.67
C ARG A 7 -2.65 -10.86 -3.68
N GLN A 8 -2.18 -12.09 -3.90
CA GLN A 8 -2.44 -13.21 -3.00
C GLN A 8 -1.90 -12.95 -1.58
N LEU A 9 -0.73 -12.33 -1.46
CA LEU A 9 -0.17 -11.95 -0.16
C LEU A 9 -1.02 -10.89 0.53
N ILE A 10 -1.41 -9.82 -0.18
CA ILE A 10 -2.30 -8.77 0.34
C ILE A 10 -3.62 -9.38 0.81
N GLN A 11 -4.25 -10.22 -0.03
CA GLN A 11 -5.52 -10.86 0.28
C GLN A 11 -5.39 -11.79 1.50
N LYS A 12 -4.36 -12.64 1.57
CA LYS A 12 -4.13 -13.52 2.73
C LYS A 12 -3.87 -12.75 4.01
N MET A 13 -3.15 -11.63 3.95
CA MET A 13 -2.92 -10.77 5.12
C MET A 13 -4.21 -10.10 5.62
N ALA A 14 -5.13 -9.75 4.72
CA ALA A 14 -6.41 -9.15 5.08
C ALA A 14 -7.42 -10.19 5.58
N THR A 15 -7.60 -11.30 4.86
CA THR A 15 -8.76 -12.20 5.03
C THR A 15 -8.43 -13.60 5.54
N GLY A 16 -7.15 -13.95 5.66
CA GLY A 16 -6.73 -15.27 6.15
C GLY A 16 -6.98 -15.48 7.64
N SER A 17 -6.87 -16.74 8.07
CA SER A 17 -6.80 -17.11 9.49
C SER A 17 -5.57 -16.49 10.18
N PRO A 18 -5.52 -16.42 11.53
CA PRO A 18 -4.38 -15.84 12.24
C PRO A 18 -3.01 -16.41 11.82
N SER A 19 -2.92 -17.73 11.65
CA SER A 19 -1.70 -18.42 11.18
C SER A 19 -1.35 -18.06 9.73
N GLU A 20 -2.36 -17.94 8.85
CA GLU A 20 -2.12 -17.53 7.46
C GLU A 20 -1.67 -16.08 7.35
N LYS A 21 -2.23 -15.18 8.16
CA LYS A 21 -1.83 -13.77 8.22
C LYS A 21 -0.37 -13.64 8.64
N GLU A 22 0.08 -14.42 9.63
CA GLU A 22 1.47 -14.44 10.07
C GLU A 22 2.42 -14.95 8.98
N LYS A 23 2.14 -16.11 8.38
CA LYS A 23 2.92 -16.65 7.26
C LYS A 23 2.95 -15.71 6.05
N ALA A 24 1.83 -15.05 5.76
CA ALA A 24 1.75 -14.08 4.67
C ALA A 24 2.57 -12.82 4.97
N ARG A 25 2.58 -12.35 6.22
CA ARG A 25 3.42 -11.22 6.67
C ARG A 25 4.91 -11.53 6.53
N GLU A 26 5.36 -12.71 6.92
CA GLU A 26 6.77 -13.13 6.76
C GLU A 26 7.18 -13.14 5.29
N LYS A 27 6.38 -13.78 4.43
CA LYS A 27 6.60 -13.79 2.98
C LYS A 27 6.57 -12.38 2.40
N PHE A 28 5.65 -11.55 2.89
CA PHE A 28 5.54 -10.16 2.47
C PHE A 28 6.78 -9.36 2.84
N ARG A 29 7.42 -9.56 3.99
CA ARG A 29 8.68 -8.90 4.36
C ARG A 29 9.81 -9.21 3.39
N GLN A 30 9.91 -10.46 2.93
CA GLN A 30 10.93 -10.90 1.97
C GLN A 30 10.62 -10.51 0.51
N PHE A 31 9.36 -10.15 0.21
CA PHE A 31 8.91 -9.86 -1.15
C PHE A 31 9.65 -8.65 -1.76
N PRO A 32 10.34 -8.77 -2.90
CA PRO A 32 11.04 -7.65 -3.52
C PRO A 32 10.06 -6.58 -4.02
N LEU A 33 10.37 -5.31 -3.81
CA LEU A 33 9.58 -4.19 -4.34
C LEU A 33 10.08 -3.74 -5.71
N THR A 34 9.24 -3.88 -6.72
CA THR A 34 9.41 -3.26 -8.04
C THR A 34 8.44 -2.10 -8.22
N GLY A 35 8.66 -1.23 -9.22
CA GLY A 35 7.73 -0.12 -9.51
C GLY A 35 6.28 -0.57 -9.73
N TYR A 36 6.08 -1.74 -10.37
CA TYR A 36 4.74 -2.28 -10.56
C TYR A 36 4.09 -2.74 -9.24
N THR A 37 4.83 -3.44 -8.37
CA THR A 37 4.28 -3.91 -7.10
C THR A 37 4.10 -2.79 -6.08
N LYS A 38 4.88 -1.71 -6.14
CA LYS A 38 4.60 -0.48 -5.38
C LYS A 38 3.23 0.05 -5.74
N THR A 39 2.94 0.19 -7.03
CA THR A 39 1.62 0.63 -7.51
C THR A 39 0.51 -0.31 -7.03
N LEU A 40 0.72 -1.63 -7.13
CA LEU A 40 -0.26 -2.62 -6.71
C LEU A 40 -0.55 -2.53 -5.21
N LEU A 41 0.48 -2.38 -4.36
CA LEU A 41 0.31 -2.20 -2.92
C LEU A 41 -0.44 -0.91 -2.58
N LEU A 42 -0.12 0.16 -3.29
CA LEU A 42 -0.77 1.45 -3.12
C LEU A 42 -2.24 1.41 -3.51
N CYS A 43 -2.62 0.63 -4.53
CA CYS A 43 -3.99 0.53 -5.01
C CYS A 43 -4.80 -0.55 -4.29
N GLU A 44 -4.26 -1.75 -4.09
CA GLU A 44 -5.07 -2.91 -3.65
C GLU A 44 -5.24 -2.98 -2.12
N ALA A 45 -4.19 -2.63 -1.35
CA ALA A 45 -4.23 -2.75 0.11
C ALA A 45 -5.34 -1.90 0.79
N PRO A 46 -5.62 -0.65 0.35
CA PRO A 46 -6.62 0.20 0.98
C PRO A 46 -8.06 -0.34 0.89
N TYR A 47 -8.38 -1.13 -0.14
CA TYR A 47 -9.72 -1.72 -0.30
C TYR A 47 -10.11 -2.64 0.86
N PHE A 48 -9.14 -3.28 1.51
CA PHE A 48 -9.39 -4.20 2.61
C PHE A 48 -9.68 -3.47 3.94
N ASN A 49 -9.37 -2.17 4.05
CA ASN A 49 -9.54 -1.36 5.26
C ASN A 49 -8.99 -2.05 6.54
N ASP A 50 -7.91 -2.82 6.40
CA ASP A 50 -7.24 -3.57 7.48
C ASP A 50 -6.02 -2.78 7.95
N ALA A 51 -6.00 -2.42 9.23
CA ALA A 51 -4.98 -1.55 9.81
C ALA A 51 -3.59 -2.22 9.83
N ASP A 52 -3.53 -3.53 10.08
CA ASP A 52 -2.28 -4.30 10.14
C ASP A 52 -1.66 -4.45 8.76
N LEU A 53 -2.48 -4.74 7.75
CA LEU A 53 -2.08 -4.80 6.35
C LEU A 53 -1.52 -3.44 5.92
N MET A 54 -2.26 -2.35 6.19
CA MET A 54 -1.82 -1.01 5.83
C MET A 54 -0.51 -0.63 6.52
N LYS A 55 -0.33 -1.01 7.79
CA LYS A 55 0.93 -0.80 8.52
C LYS A 55 2.10 -1.56 7.89
N ALA A 56 1.91 -2.84 7.54
CA ALA A 56 2.95 -3.64 6.90
C ALA A 56 3.33 -3.09 5.52
N VAL A 57 2.34 -2.70 4.71
CA VAL A 57 2.56 -2.07 3.40
C VAL A 57 3.32 -0.76 3.55
N LEU A 58 2.99 0.06 4.55
CA LEU A 58 3.67 1.31 4.88
C LEU A 58 5.13 1.09 5.26
N GLU A 59 5.41 0.21 6.20
CA GLU A 59 6.77 -0.12 6.62
C GLU A 59 7.61 -0.51 5.41
N LYS A 60 7.05 -1.37 4.55
CA LYS A 60 7.75 -1.84 3.36
C LYS A 60 8.00 -0.73 2.33
N LEU A 61 7.01 0.12 2.08
CA LEU A 61 7.16 1.26 1.16
C LEU A 61 8.08 2.34 1.72
N SER A 62 8.16 2.52 3.05
CA SER A 62 9.07 3.47 3.68
C SER A 62 10.55 3.10 3.54
N CYS A 63 10.85 1.81 3.37
CA CYS A 63 12.20 1.32 3.10
C CYS A 63 12.62 1.49 1.62
N CYS A 64 11.80 2.13 0.78
CA CYS A 64 12.06 2.28 -0.65
C CYS A 64 11.68 3.68 -1.14
N PRO A 65 12.55 4.38 -1.90
CA PRO A 65 12.17 5.66 -2.49
C PRO A 65 10.98 5.46 -3.44
N LEU A 66 9.98 6.34 -3.35
CA LEU A 66 8.89 6.41 -4.31
C LEU A 66 9.36 7.22 -5.53
N THR A 67 9.08 6.72 -6.73
CA THR A 67 9.39 7.46 -7.95
C THR A 67 8.30 8.49 -8.23
N GLN A 68 8.59 9.52 -9.03
CA GLN A 68 7.59 10.49 -9.50
C GLN A 68 6.36 9.79 -10.12
N ARG A 69 6.57 8.67 -10.84
CA ARG A 69 5.51 7.87 -11.44
C ARG A 69 4.62 7.21 -10.38
N ASP A 70 5.19 6.76 -9.26
CA ASP A 70 4.43 6.22 -8.13
C ASP A 70 3.55 7.30 -7.50
N HIS A 71 4.08 8.51 -7.32
CA HIS A 71 3.32 9.67 -6.83
C HIS A 71 2.15 10.04 -7.75
N VAL A 72 2.35 10.08 -9.07
CA VAL A 72 1.27 10.37 -10.03
C VAL A 72 0.18 9.31 -9.96
N ARG A 73 0.54 8.03 -9.90
CA ARG A 73 -0.42 6.93 -9.77
C ARG A 73 -1.19 7.02 -8.46
N LEU A 74 -0.52 7.44 -7.39
CA LEU A 74 -1.14 7.69 -6.10
C LEU A 74 -2.18 8.80 -6.16
N LYS A 75 -1.81 9.97 -6.71
CA LYS A 75 -2.73 11.11 -6.91
C LYS A 75 -3.97 10.68 -7.72
N ARG A 76 -3.80 9.83 -8.75
CA ARG A 76 -4.92 9.29 -9.55
C ARG A 76 -5.82 8.32 -8.78
N ALA A 77 -5.23 7.37 -8.03
CA ALA A 77 -6.01 6.43 -7.22
C ALA A 77 -6.84 7.15 -6.15
N LEU A 78 -6.24 8.16 -5.51
CA LEU A 78 -6.91 9.05 -4.57
C LEU A 78 -8.11 9.76 -5.15
N HIS A 79 -7.92 10.38 -6.33
CA HIS A 79 -9.01 11.06 -7.01
C HIS A 79 -10.14 10.09 -7.35
N HIS A 80 -9.81 8.91 -7.89
CA HIS A 80 -10.78 7.87 -8.18
C HIS A 80 -11.58 7.46 -6.93
N TRP A 81 -10.92 7.08 -5.84
CA TRP A 81 -11.62 6.66 -4.62
C TRP A 81 -12.43 7.77 -3.95
N SER A 82 -11.99 9.03 -4.06
CA SER A 82 -12.79 10.16 -3.56
C SER A 82 -14.17 10.24 -4.24
N GLN A 83 -14.30 9.71 -5.45
CA GLN A 83 -15.54 9.70 -6.24
C GLN A 83 -16.27 8.36 -6.17
N THR A 84 -15.55 7.23 -6.16
CA THR A 84 -16.14 5.89 -6.31
C THR A 84 -16.19 5.10 -5.01
N GLU A 85 -15.24 5.29 -4.10
CA GLU A 85 -15.08 4.45 -2.90
C GLU A 85 -14.63 5.23 -1.65
N PRO A 86 -15.57 5.92 -0.97
CA PRO A 86 -15.27 6.78 0.17
C PRO A 86 -14.59 6.06 1.35
N ARG A 87 -14.83 4.74 1.50
CA ARG A 87 -14.22 3.91 2.55
C ARG A 87 -12.72 3.69 2.31
N ALA A 88 -12.34 3.32 1.09
CA ALA A 88 -10.94 3.19 0.68
C ALA A 88 -10.22 4.55 0.78
N PHE A 89 -10.90 5.63 0.36
CA PHE A 89 -10.37 6.99 0.47
C PHE A 89 -10.06 7.40 1.92
N LYS A 90 -10.95 7.10 2.89
CA LYS A 90 -10.73 7.41 4.31
C LYS A 90 -9.57 6.62 4.93
N GLY A 91 -9.46 5.33 4.61
CA GLY A 91 -8.33 4.50 5.03
C GLY A 91 -7.01 5.01 4.47
N PHE A 92 -7.02 5.45 3.21
CA PHE A 92 -5.84 5.98 2.53
C PHE A 92 -5.45 7.42 2.94
N SER A 93 -6.41 8.26 3.29
CA SER A 93 -6.13 9.66 3.72
C SER A 93 -5.29 9.70 4.99
N ARG A 94 -5.61 8.83 5.96
CA ARG A 94 -4.78 8.62 7.17
C ARG A 94 -3.36 8.17 6.83
N TYR A 95 -3.22 7.41 5.75
CA TYR A 95 -1.95 6.90 5.25
C TYR A 95 -1.08 8.00 4.60
N LEU A 96 -1.68 8.89 3.79
CA LEU A 96 -0.95 10.04 3.22
C LEU A 96 -0.35 10.93 4.32
N GLU A 97 -1.09 11.17 5.39
CA GLU A 97 -0.60 11.95 6.52
C GLU A 97 0.61 11.29 7.18
N ALA A 98 0.59 9.97 7.37
CA ALA A 98 1.72 9.22 7.93
C ALA A 98 2.96 9.27 7.03
N ILE A 99 2.80 9.18 5.71
CA ILE A 99 3.91 9.29 4.76
C ILE A 99 4.46 10.71 4.70
N ARG A 100 3.61 11.74 4.67
CA ARG A 100 4.03 13.15 4.73
C ARG A 100 4.84 13.44 5.98
N LYS A 101 4.44 12.91 7.13
CA LYS A 101 5.19 13.05 8.39
C LYS A 101 6.56 12.37 8.35
N LYS A 102 6.67 11.21 7.70
CA LYS A 102 7.94 10.46 7.59
C LYS A 102 8.87 10.96 6.50
N ASN A 103 8.33 11.58 5.45
CA ASN A 103 9.08 12.08 4.31
C ASN A 103 8.60 13.49 3.92
N PRO A 104 8.79 14.49 4.79
CA PRO A 104 8.26 15.84 4.56
C PRO A 104 8.74 16.43 3.23
N ASP A 105 9.99 16.18 2.84
CA ASP A 105 10.61 16.75 1.65
C ASP A 105 10.31 16.02 0.33
N GLN A 106 9.89 14.75 0.38
CA GLN A 106 9.69 13.93 -0.82
C GLN A 106 8.24 13.90 -1.31
N VAL A 107 7.27 14.28 -0.48
CA VAL A 107 5.87 13.94 -0.75
C VAL A 107 5.13 15.05 -1.52
N LEU A 108 5.64 16.28 -1.56
CA LEU A 108 4.87 17.43 -2.09
C LEU A 108 5.65 18.54 -2.81
N ASN A 109 6.94 18.41 -3.10
CA ASN A 109 7.62 19.37 -3.98
C ASN A 109 7.36 19.05 -5.47
N GLN A 110 6.08 18.94 -5.85
CA GLN A 110 5.53 19.08 -7.22
C GLN A 110 4.03 19.41 -7.16
#